data_AF-A0AA41AM26-F1
#
_entry.id   AF-A0AA41AM26-F1
#
_cell.length_a   1.000
_cell.length_b   1.000
_cell.length_c   1.000
_cell.angle_alpha   90.00
_cell.angle_beta   90.00
_cell.angle_gamma   90.00
#
_symmetry.space_group_name_H-M   'P 1'
#
loop_
_entity.id
_entity.type
_entity.pdbx_description
1 polymer ?
#
loop_
_entity_poly.entity_id
_entity_poly.type
_entity_poly.pdbx_seq_one_letter_code
_entity_poly.pdbx_strand_id
1 'polypeptide(L)'
;MLSSTPVASSLACSDLTGCEKKFCEIESQLTIAKEHGNKYKIEGLKKALHAAKANCSEKILKEDLIEKINDANNDIAEYEEDLLDAKQAGKSDKVSKYQKKITAEKLKLKHLKDELGKIN
;
A
#
# COMPACT_ATOMS: atom_id res chain seq x y z
N MET A 1 24.56 -34.73 -10.05
CA MET A 1 23.72 -34.33 -8.90
C MET A 1 24.44 -33.22 -8.13
N LEU A 2 24.25 -31.95 -8.48
CA LEU A 2 24.70 -30.83 -7.63
C LEU A 2 23.49 -29.93 -7.35
N SER A 3 22.84 -30.29 -6.23
CA SER A 3 22.25 -29.41 -5.21
C SER A 3 21.73 -28.04 -5.63
N SER A 4 20.40 -27.95 -5.71
CA SER A 4 19.63 -26.72 -5.50
C SER A 4 20.04 -26.01 -4.21
N THR A 5 20.37 -24.73 -4.31
CA THR A 5 20.32 -23.81 -3.18
C THR A 5 19.00 -23.02 -3.24
N PRO A 6 18.23 -22.97 -2.13
CA PRO A 6 17.02 -22.17 -2.08
C PRO A 6 17.39 -20.69 -1.97
N VAL A 7 16.95 -19.87 -2.93
CA VAL A 7 17.03 -18.41 -2.81
C VAL A 7 15.93 -17.97 -1.84
N ALA A 8 16.21 -18.05 -0.55
CA ALA A 8 15.40 -17.43 0.49
C ALA A 8 16.01 -16.06 0.82
N SER A 9 15.53 -15.00 0.18
CA SER A 9 15.87 -13.63 0.60
C SER A 9 14.77 -12.63 0.27
N SER A 10 13.55 -12.89 0.75
CA SER A 10 12.46 -11.90 0.72
C SER A 10 11.87 -11.57 2.10
N LEU A 11 12.49 -12.05 3.19
CA LEU A 11 12.04 -11.81 4.57
C LEU A 11 12.66 -10.54 5.20
N ALA A 12 13.70 -9.95 4.60
CA ALA A 12 14.47 -8.90 5.27
C ALA A 12 13.72 -7.56 5.45
N CYS A 13 12.71 -7.28 4.61
CA CYS A 13 11.99 -6.01 4.66
C CYS A 13 10.58 -6.12 5.23
N SER A 14 10.06 -7.34 5.47
CA SER A 14 8.68 -7.55 5.93
C SER A 14 8.46 -7.09 7.37
N ASP A 15 9.51 -7.12 8.19
CA ASP A 15 9.47 -6.74 9.59
C ASP A 15 9.71 -5.24 9.81
N LEU A 16 10.18 -4.53 8.78
CA LEU A 16 10.38 -3.08 8.80
C LEU A 16 9.07 -2.36 8.52
N THR A 17 8.97 -1.12 8.97
CA THR A 17 7.80 -0.26 8.76
C THR A 17 8.22 1.14 8.29
N GLY A 18 7.25 1.96 7.92
CA GLY A 18 7.49 3.36 7.58
C GLY A 18 8.53 3.58 6.48
N CYS A 19 9.40 4.57 6.70
CA CYS A 19 10.46 4.93 5.75
C CYS A 19 11.54 3.84 5.63
N GLU A 20 11.82 3.11 6.70
CA GLU A 20 12.82 2.04 6.73
C GLU A 20 12.42 0.88 5.81
N LYS A 21 11.15 0.46 5.87
CA LYS A 21 10.60 -0.51 4.93
C LYS A 21 10.77 -0.06 3.49
N LYS A 22 10.39 1.19 3.21
CA LYS A 22 10.50 1.78 1.87
C LYS A 22 11.94 1.79 1.36
N PHE A 23 12.91 2.10 2.22
CA PHE A 23 14.32 2.05 1.85
C PHE A 23 14.79 0.63 1.58
N CYS A 24 14.46 -0.31 2.47
CA CYS A 24 14.82 -1.73 2.32
C CYS A 24 14.29 -2.34 1.02
N GLU A 25 13.03 -2.05 0.65
CA GLU A 25 12.44 -2.55 -0.60
C GLU A 25 13.17 -2.01 -1.84
N ILE A 26 13.55 -0.73 -1.84
CA ILE A 26 14.31 -0.13 -2.95
C ILE A 26 15.73 -0.70 -3.00
N GLU A 27 16.38 -0.91 -1.85
CA GLU A 27 17.72 -1.51 -1.76
C GLU A 27 17.72 -2.98 -2.19
N SER A 28 16.69 -3.75 -1.84
CA SER A 28 16.50 -5.12 -2.32
C SER A 28 16.36 -5.18 -3.85
N GLN A 29 15.52 -4.30 -4.42
CA GLN A 29 15.40 -4.19 -5.88
C GLN A 29 16.70 -3.75 -6.56
N LEU A 30 17.54 -2.93 -5.90
CA LEU A 30 18.86 -2.56 -6.39
C LEU A 30 19.79 -3.76 -6.47
N THR A 31 19.79 -4.63 -5.45
CA THR A 31 20.59 -5.87 -5.45
C THR A 31 20.20 -6.76 -6.62
N ILE A 32 18.91 -7.02 -6.79
CA ILE A 32 18.39 -7.83 -7.92
C ILE A 32 18.75 -7.19 -9.27
N ALA A 33 18.62 -5.87 -9.40
CA ALA A 33 18.96 -5.16 -10.63
C ALA A 33 20.46 -5.22 -10.97
N LYS A 34 21.33 -5.24 -9.94
CA LYS A 34 22.79 -5.43 -10.09
C LYS A 34 23.12 -6.85 -10.56
N GLU A 35 22.50 -7.86 -9.96
CA GLU A 35 22.68 -9.26 -10.35
C GLU A 35 22.30 -9.49 -11.82
N HIS A 36 21.22 -8.87 -12.28
CA HIS A 36 20.77 -8.96 -13.67
C HIS A 36 21.45 -7.97 -14.63
N GLY A 37 22.42 -7.16 -14.16
CA GLY A 37 23.15 -6.20 -15.00
C GLY A 37 22.29 -5.09 -15.62
N ASN A 38 21.09 -4.82 -15.09
CA ASN A 38 20.17 -3.85 -15.66
C ASN A 38 20.52 -2.41 -15.23
N LYS A 39 21.48 -1.81 -15.94
CA LYS A 39 22.02 -0.46 -15.64
C LYS A 39 20.94 0.63 -15.56
N TYR A 40 19.95 0.61 -16.45
CA TYR A 40 18.86 1.60 -16.43
C TYR A 40 18.01 1.49 -15.15
N LYS A 41 17.66 0.26 -14.76
CA LYS A 41 16.90 0.02 -13.52
C LYS A 41 17.72 0.41 -12.29
N ILE A 42 19.02 0.13 -12.27
CA ILE A 42 19.92 0.52 -11.18
C ILE A 42 19.92 2.04 -11.00
N GLU A 43 20.10 2.82 -12.06
CA GLU A 43 20.14 4.29 -11.96
C GLU A 43 18.79 4.88 -11.55
N GLY A 44 17.68 4.31 -12.04
CA GLY A 44 16.34 4.69 -11.59
C GLY A 44 16.13 4.44 -10.09
N LEU A 45 16.50 3.25 -9.61
CA LEU A 45 16.34 2.88 -8.20
C LEU A 45 17.28 3.67 -7.27
N LYS A 46 18.50 4.03 -7.71
CA LYS A 46 19.38 4.92 -6.94
C LYS A 46 18.76 6.30 -6.75
N LYS A 47 18.17 6.88 -7.81
CA LYS A 47 17.45 8.16 -7.72
C LYS A 47 16.24 8.05 -6.79
N ALA A 48 15.47 6.97 -6.89
CA ALA A 48 14.34 6.71 -6.02
C ALA A 48 14.76 6.58 -4.54
N LEU A 49 15.86 5.85 -4.26
CA LEU A 49 16.41 5.71 -2.91
C LEU A 49 16.86 7.04 -2.34
N HIS A 50 17.57 7.86 -3.13
CA HIS A 50 18.02 9.18 -2.72
C HIS A 50 16.84 10.11 -2.42
N ALA A 51 15.86 10.17 -3.32
CA ALA A 51 14.65 10.96 -3.11
C ALA A 51 13.85 10.48 -1.89
N ALA A 52 13.76 9.16 -1.67
CA ALA A 52 13.11 8.59 -0.51
C ALA A 52 13.86 8.97 0.79
N LYS A 53 15.19 8.85 0.83
CA LYS A 53 16.00 9.25 2.01
C LYS A 53 15.93 10.75 2.29
N ALA A 54 15.75 11.58 1.26
CA ALA A 54 15.66 13.03 1.41
C ALA A 54 14.27 13.52 1.85
N ASN A 55 13.19 12.83 1.44
CA ASN A 55 11.82 13.35 1.60
C ASN A 55 10.90 12.47 2.45
N CYS A 56 11.27 11.22 2.74
CA CYS A 56 10.47 10.37 3.59
C CYS A 56 10.62 10.84 5.03
N SER A 57 9.53 11.34 5.61
CA SER A 57 9.39 11.46 7.05
C SER A 57 8.20 10.63 7.50
N GLU A 58 8.31 10.01 8.66
CA GLU A 58 7.21 9.27 9.28
C GLU A 58 5.98 10.16 9.46
N LYS A 59 6.19 11.46 9.74
CA LYS A 59 5.13 12.47 9.79
C LYS A 59 4.35 12.57 8.47
N ILE A 60 5.04 12.74 7.34
CA ILE A 60 4.40 12.84 6.02
C ILE A 60 3.67 11.53 5.67
N LEU A 61 4.25 10.38 6.02
CA LEU A 61 3.61 9.09 5.78
C LEU A 61 2.35 8.90 6.64
N LYS A 62 2.38 9.34 7.91
CA LYS A 62 1.20 9.34 8.79
C LYS A 62 0.13 10.29 8.24
N GLU A 63 0.50 11.49 7.79
CA GLU A 63 -0.44 12.47 7.21
C GLU A 63 -1.13 11.92 5.96
N ASP A 64 -0.38 11.33 5.02
CA ASP A 64 -0.94 10.69 3.81
C ASP A 64 -1.89 9.52 4.15
N LEU A 65 -1.55 8.70 5.15
CA LEU A 65 -2.44 7.63 5.60
C LEU A 65 -3.70 8.16 6.30
N ILE A 66 -3.59 9.22 7.11
CA ILE A 66 -4.74 9.84 7.76
C ILE A 66 -5.69 10.45 6.72
N GLU A 67 -5.16 11.12 5.70
CA GLU A 67 -5.94 11.64 4.57
C GLU A 67 -6.70 10.50 3.87
N LYS A 68 -6.02 9.41 3.50
CA LYS A 68 -6.64 8.24 2.88
C LYS A 68 -7.69 7.56 3.77
N ILE A 69 -7.48 7.56 5.09
CA ILE A 69 -8.45 7.05 6.06
C ILE A 69 -9.70 7.92 6.06
N ASN A 70 -9.55 9.25 6.04
CA ASN A 70 -10.68 10.18 5.98
C ASN A 70 -11.45 10.01 4.67
N ASP A 71 -10.76 9.91 3.53
CA ASP A 71 -11.38 9.66 2.23
C ASP A 71 -12.17 8.35 2.22
N ALA A 72 -11.58 7.26 2.72
CA ALA A 72 -12.28 5.97 2.79
C ALA A 72 -13.53 6.03 3.71
N ASN A 73 -13.48 6.78 4.82
CA ASN A 73 -14.66 7.00 5.67
C ASN A 73 -15.74 7.82 4.96
N ASN A 74 -15.36 8.87 4.23
CA ASN A 74 -16.28 9.69 3.45
C ASN A 74 -16.95 8.86 2.34
N ASP A 75 -16.16 8.09 1.58
CA ASP A 75 -16.68 7.16 0.55
C ASP A 75 -17.67 6.15 1.14
N ILE A 76 -17.37 5.59 2.33
CA ILE A 76 -18.29 4.67 3.02
C ILE A 76 -19.61 5.38 3.35
N ALA A 77 -19.56 6.59 3.90
CA ALA A 77 -20.75 7.35 4.25
C ALA A 77 -21.61 7.65 3.01
N GLU A 78 -20.98 8.13 1.93
CA GLU A 78 -21.67 8.39 0.65
C GLU A 78 -22.30 7.11 0.08
N TYR A 79 -21.59 5.99 0.09
CA TYR A 79 -22.14 4.72 -0.38
C TYR A 79 -23.24 4.15 0.51
N GLU A 80 -23.23 4.43 1.81
CA GLU A 80 -24.30 4.05 2.74
C GLU A 80 -25.58 4.84 2.45
N GLU A 81 -25.48 6.13 2.13
CA GLU A 81 -26.60 6.96 1.66
C GLU A 81 -27.14 6.45 0.31
N ASP A 82 -26.27 6.28 -0.68
CA ASP A 82 -26.59 5.74 -2.00
C ASP A 82 -27.28 4.34 -1.92
N LEU A 83 -26.86 3.52 -0.96
CA LEU A 83 -27.44 2.22 -0.69
C LEU A 83 -28.87 2.34 -0.13
N LEU A 84 -29.13 3.30 0.76
CA LEU A 84 -30.47 3.55 1.29
C LEU A 84 -31.42 3.98 0.17
N ASP A 85 -31.00 4.92 -0.67
CA ASP A 85 -31.78 5.38 -1.83
C ASP A 85 -32.04 4.26 -2.83
N ALA A 86 -31.04 3.43 -3.11
CA ALA A 86 -31.20 2.26 -3.98
C ALA A 86 -32.21 1.24 -3.43
N LYS A 87 -32.21 1.02 -2.11
CA LYS A 87 -33.19 0.14 -1.45
C LYS A 87 -34.60 0.71 -1.55
N GLN A 88 -34.79 1.99 -1.26
CA GLN A 88 -36.09 2.65 -1.35
C GLN A 88 -36.63 2.64 -2.79
N ALA A 89 -35.76 2.82 -3.78
CA ALA A 89 -36.12 2.79 -5.20
C ALA A 89 -36.24 1.36 -5.79
N GLY A 90 -36.01 0.30 -5.02
CA GLY A 90 -36.07 -1.08 -5.49
C GLY A 90 -35.01 -1.47 -6.53
N LYS A 91 -33.89 -0.75 -6.60
CA LYS A 91 -32.83 -0.94 -7.60
C LYS A 91 -31.82 -2.00 -7.14
N SER A 92 -32.18 -3.28 -7.28
CA SER A 92 -31.42 -4.42 -6.75
C SER A 92 -29.97 -4.51 -7.27
N ASP A 93 -29.73 -4.13 -8.52
CA ASP A 93 -28.40 -4.03 -9.13
C ASP A 93 -27.52 -3.00 -8.41
N LYS A 94 -28.08 -1.81 -8.12
CA LYS A 94 -27.41 -0.75 -7.38
C LYS A 94 -27.18 -1.14 -5.93
N VAL A 95 -28.15 -1.79 -5.27
CA VAL A 95 -28.00 -2.31 -3.91
C VAL A 95 -26.78 -3.23 -3.81
N SER A 96 -26.66 -4.21 -4.72
CA SER A 96 -25.50 -5.11 -4.73
C SER A 96 -24.18 -4.36 -5.00
N LYS A 97 -24.19 -3.40 -5.93
CA LYS A 97 -23.02 -2.57 -6.26
C LYS A 97 -22.52 -1.79 -5.04
N TYR A 98 -23.40 -1.09 -4.33
CA TYR A 98 -23.01 -0.26 -3.19
C TYR A 98 -22.57 -1.10 -1.98
N GLN A 99 -23.20 -2.25 -1.72
CA GLN A 99 -22.72 -3.19 -0.69
C GLN A 99 -21.29 -3.67 -0.95
N LYS A 100 -20.95 -3.99 -2.20
CA LYS A 100 -19.58 -4.37 -2.58
C LYS A 100 -18.59 -3.22 -2.40
N LYS A 101 -18.96 -2.00 -2.80
CA LYS A 101 -18.13 -0.80 -2.61
C LYS A 101 -17.86 -0.51 -1.13
N ILE A 102 -18.89 -0.53 -0.29
CA ILE A 102 -18.76 -0.36 1.17
C ILE A 102 -17.81 -1.41 1.76
N THR A 103 -17.94 -2.67 1.32
CA THR A 103 -17.08 -3.76 1.80
C THR A 103 -15.62 -3.54 1.37
N ALA A 104 -15.39 -3.13 0.13
CA ALA A 104 -14.06 -2.83 -0.39
C ALA A 104 -13.41 -1.66 0.38
N GLU A 105 -14.14 -0.56 0.60
CA GLU A 105 -13.62 0.57 1.37
C GLU A 105 -13.41 0.21 2.85
N LYS A 106 -14.24 -0.63 3.47
CA LYS A 106 -14.01 -1.12 4.85
C LYS A 106 -12.74 -1.98 4.94
N LEU A 107 -12.45 -2.79 3.93
CA LEU A 107 -11.19 -3.56 3.86
C LEU A 107 -9.98 -2.63 3.68
N LYS A 108 -10.08 -1.64 2.79
CA LYS A 108 -9.05 -0.61 2.59
C LYS A 108 -8.81 0.20 3.85
N LEU A 109 -9.87 0.65 4.53
CA LEU A 109 -9.81 1.36 5.79
C LEU A 109 -9.07 0.55 6.87
N LYS A 110 -9.36 -0.75 6.98
CA LYS A 110 -8.65 -1.64 7.91
C LYS A 110 -7.15 -1.69 7.58
N HIS A 111 -6.81 -1.91 6.31
CA HIS A 111 -5.42 -1.96 5.86
C HIS A 111 -4.67 -0.65 6.16
N LEU A 112 -5.27 0.51 5.86
CA LEU A 112 -4.67 1.81 6.12
C LEU A 112 -4.44 2.05 7.62
N LYS A 113 -5.37 1.62 8.49
CA LYS A 113 -5.20 1.68 9.95
C LYS A 113 -4.08 0.76 10.44
N ASP A 114 -3.99 -0.45 9.90
CA ASP A 114 -2.92 -1.41 10.22
C ASP A 114 -1.55 -0.87 9.77
N GLU A 115 -1.48 -0.17 8.63
CA GLU A 115 -0.27 0.52 8.18
C GLU A 115 0.07 1.72 9.06
N LEU A 116 -0.92 2.54 9.41
CA LEU A 116 -0.71 3.72 10.26
C LEU A 116 -0.18 3.31 11.64
N GLY A 117 -0.72 2.24 12.23
CA GLY A 117 -0.27 1.70 13.52
C GLY A 117 1.13 1.09 13.50
N LYS A 118 1.70 0.85 12.32
CA LYS A 118 3.06 0.35 12.14
C LYS A 118 4.09 1.46 12.03
N ILE A 119 3.68 2.71 11.82
CA ILE A 119 4.62 3.84 11.71
C ILE A 119 4.88 4.38 13.11
N ASN A 120 6.14 4.33 13.56
CA ASN A 120 6.58 4.88 14.84
C ASN A 120 6.48 6.41 14.87
#